data_AF-A0A101U0C8-F1
#
_entry.id   AF-A0A101U0C8-F1
#
_cell.length_a   1.000
_cell.length_b   1.000
_cell.length_c   1.000
_cell.angle_alpha   90.00
_cell.angle_beta   90.00
_cell.angle_gamma   90.00
#
_symmetry.space_group_name_H-M   'P 1'
#
loop_
_entity.id
_entity.type
_entity.pdbx_description
1 polymer ?
#
loop_
_entity_poly.entity_id
_entity_poly.type
_entity_poly.pdbx_seq_one_letter_code
_entity_poly.pdbx_strand_id
1 'polypeptide(L)'
;MSQSQISKFETGKKTPNLIDVERILRALNAPADIVADVTALARIANTEWQDKRSSWRRGMEKRQTELASLEQESANLRYFLPSMMTGLLATPEYIRASLSHTPGDPSRTVARKLERQAVLYDTSKAFTFVLTEQAARWAIVPSSAMAVQIDRLVSLSHLPNLHIGVIPAGTVMARGPMNTFTVYDDRLATVENFTGRMVFRDPRDVSEYLAVFTSFEQHACFGDEARTLLNQWANACR
;
A
#
# COMPACT_ATOMS: atom_id res chain seq x y z
N MET A 1 25.95 1.25 -22.40
CA MET A 1 26.07 1.78 -21.01
C MET A 1 27.41 2.50 -20.91
N SER A 2 27.57 3.49 -20.03
CA SER A 2 28.87 4.18 -19.88
C SER A 2 29.80 3.42 -18.94
N GLN A 3 31.12 3.59 -19.12
CA GLN A 3 32.14 2.98 -18.24
C GLN A 3 31.95 3.40 -16.77
N SER A 4 31.56 4.65 -16.53
CA SER A 4 31.25 5.16 -15.19
C SER A 4 30.06 4.44 -14.53
N GLN A 5 29.05 4.05 -15.32
CA GLN A 5 27.90 3.33 -14.80
C GLN A 5 28.27 1.88 -14.44
N ILE A 6 29.03 1.20 -15.29
CA ILE A 6 29.51 -0.17 -15.03
C ILE A 6 30.40 -0.21 -13.79
N SER A 7 31.36 0.72 -13.66
CA SER A 7 32.23 0.81 -12.48
C SER A 7 31.45 1.00 -11.17
N LYS A 8 30.34 1.75 -11.18
CA LYS A 8 29.46 1.91 -10.00
C LYS A 8 28.75 0.61 -9.64
N PHE A 9 28.42 -0.24 -10.61
CA PHE A 9 27.85 -1.57 -10.37
C PHE A 9 28.90 -2.50 -9.76
N GLU A 10 30.08 -2.58 -10.37
CA GLU A 10 31.18 -3.46 -9.93
C GLU A 10 31.67 -3.10 -8.51
N THR A 11 31.66 -1.82 -8.15
CA THR A 11 32.08 -1.34 -6.81
C THR A 11 30.95 -1.34 -5.78
N GLY A 12 29.75 -1.81 -6.13
CA GLY A 12 28.59 -1.82 -5.23
C GLY A 12 28.04 -0.43 -4.88
N LYS A 13 28.51 0.64 -5.54
CA LYS A 13 28.03 2.02 -5.33
C LYS A 13 26.64 2.26 -5.91
N LYS A 14 26.19 1.40 -6.84
CA LYS A 14 24.84 1.41 -7.39
C LYS A 14 24.42 -0.04 -7.67
N THR A 15 23.20 -0.41 -7.28
CA THR A 15 22.61 -1.69 -7.70
C THR A 15 22.10 -1.56 -9.14
N PRO A 16 22.45 -2.47 -10.06
CA PRO A 16 21.89 -2.45 -11.41
C PRO A 16 20.40 -2.83 -11.36
N ASN A 17 19.55 -2.09 -12.09
CA ASN A 17 18.15 -2.48 -12.24
C ASN A 17 18.01 -3.65 -13.22
N LEU A 18 16.82 -4.23 -13.34
CA LEU A 18 16.57 -5.38 -14.23
C LEU A 18 16.95 -5.12 -15.69
N ILE A 19 16.74 -3.90 -16.20
CA ILE A 19 17.10 -3.52 -17.57
C ILE A 19 18.63 -3.45 -17.73
N ASP A 20 19.32 -2.91 -16.73
CA ASP A 20 20.79 -2.87 -16.70
C ASP A 20 21.35 -4.29 -16.68
N VAL A 21 20.78 -5.18 -15.85
CA VAL A 21 21.19 -6.60 -15.76
C VAL A 21 20.95 -7.34 -17.07
N GLU A 22 19.79 -7.17 -17.70
CA GLU A 22 19.49 -7.79 -19.00
C GLU A 22 20.49 -7.32 -20.07
N ARG A 23 20.81 -6.02 -20.11
CA ARG A 23 21.79 -5.46 -21.04
C ARG A 23 23.18 -6.02 -20.83
N ILE A 24 23.61 -6.20 -19.58
CA ILE A 24 24.91 -6.78 -19.24
C ILE A 24 24.95 -8.26 -19.67
N LEU A 25 23.97 -9.06 -19.27
CA LEU A 25 23.91 -10.48 -19.58
C LEU A 25 23.89 -10.74 -21.10
N ARG A 26 23.12 -9.95 -21.84
CA ARG A 26 23.07 -10.01 -23.30
C ARG A 26 24.41 -9.65 -23.94
N ALA A 27 25.07 -8.59 -23.46
CA ALA A 27 26.38 -8.18 -23.98
C ALA A 27 27.48 -9.22 -23.71
N LEU A 28 27.36 -9.98 -22.61
CA LEU A 28 28.30 -11.04 -22.25
C LEU A 28 27.99 -12.39 -22.89
N ASN A 29 26.90 -12.51 -23.67
CA ASN A 29 26.40 -13.79 -24.19
C ASN A 29 26.28 -14.85 -23.08
N ALA A 30 25.73 -14.45 -21.93
CA ALA A 30 25.65 -15.31 -20.76
C ALA A 30 24.79 -16.57 -21.04
N PRO A 31 25.23 -17.76 -20.57
CA PRO A 31 24.43 -18.99 -20.62
C PRO A 31 23.07 -18.85 -19.94
N ALA A 32 22.08 -19.64 -20.38
CA ALA A 32 20.68 -19.49 -19.95
C ALA A 32 20.47 -19.71 -18.44
N ASP A 33 21.22 -20.61 -17.83
CA ASP A 33 21.26 -20.86 -16.39
C ASP A 33 21.79 -19.63 -15.62
N ILE A 34 22.91 -19.06 -16.07
CA ILE A 34 23.46 -17.82 -15.50
C ILE A 34 22.49 -16.66 -15.66
N VAL A 35 21.80 -16.56 -16.81
CA VAL A 35 20.77 -15.53 -17.04
C VAL A 35 19.65 -15.69 -16.02
N ALA A 36 19.16 -16.91 -15.79
CA ALA A 36 18.08 -17.17 -14.84
C ALA A 36 18.50 -16.79 -13.41
N ASP A 37 19.68 -17.25 -12.97
CA ASP A 37 20.19 -17.02 -11.62
C ASP A 37 20.48 -15.54 -11.34
N VAL A 38 21.21 -14.87 -12.25
CA VAL A 38 21.54 -13.45 -12.09
C VAL A 38 20.28 -12.58 -12.17
N THR A 39 19.30 -12.95 -13.01
CA THR A 39 18.01 -12.24 -13.03
C THR A 39 17.25 -12.43 -11.72
N ALA A 40 17.24 -13.64 -11.15
CA ALA A 40 16.61 -13.90 -9.85
C ALA A 40 17.28 -13.09 -8.72
N LEU A 41 18.61 -13.06 -8.69
CA LEU A 41 19.38 -12.24 -7.73
C LEU A 41 19.11 -10.74 -7.93
N ALA A 42 19.05 -10.28 -9.18
CA ALA A 42 18.72 -8.90 -9.51
C ALA A 42 17.32 -8.52 -9.02
N ARG A 43 16.33 -9.41 -9.12
CA ARG A 43 14.99 -9.16 -8.55
C ARG A 43 15.08 -8.97 -7.05
N ILE A 44 15.72 -9.91 -6.34
CA ILE A 44 15.88 -9.84 -4.88
C ILE A 44 16.60 -8.54 -4.48
N ALA A 45 17.66 -8.16 -5.19
CA ALA A 45 18.44 -6.96 -4.92
C ALA A 45 17.69 -5.65 -5.24
N ASN A 46 16.73 -5.69 -6.17
CA ASN A 46 15.89 -4.55 -6.52
C ASN A 46 14.56 -4.50 -5.74
N THR A 47 14.23 -5.54 -4.96
CA THR A 47 13.20 -5.46 -3.92
C THR A 47 13.71 -4.52 -2.84
N GLU A 48 13.22 -3.29 -2.88
CA GLU A 48 13.68 -2.27 -1.95
C GLU A 48 13.01 -2.52 -0.59
N TRP A 49 13.82 -2.95 0.39
CA TRP A 49 13.40 -2.98 1.78
C TRP A 49 13.58 -1.60 2.43
N GLN A 50 12.47 -1.00 2.82
CA GLN A 50 12.45 0.25 3.56
C GLN A 50 12.21 -0.04 5.05
N ASP A 51 13.31 -0.07 5.81
CA ASP A 51 13.28 -0.35 7.25
C ASP A 51 12.57 0.75 8.06
N LYS A 52 11.63 0.34 8.94
CA LYS A 52 10.83 1.26 9.76
C LYS A 52 11.66 2.03 10.79
N ARG A 53 12.68 1.42 11.40
CA ARG A 53 13.56 2.12 12.37
C ARG A 53 14.39 3.19 11.67
N SER A 54 14.83 2.93 10.45
CA SER A 54 15.49 3.92 9.59
C SER A 54 14.54 5.05 9.20
N SER A 55 13.26 4.75 8.94
CA SER A 55 12.22 5.76 8.70
C SER A 55 11.96 6.62 9.94
N TRP A 56 11.95 6.03 11.15
CA TRP A 56 11.82 6.78 12.39
C TRP A 56 13.00 7.73 12.60
N ARG A 57 14.23 7.24 12.39
CA ARG A 57 15.45 8.06 12.51
C ARG A 57 15.53 9.18 11.47
N ARG A 58 15.03 8.94 10.25
CA ARG A 58 14.97 9.95 9.16
C ARG A 58 13.75 10.87 9.26
N GLY A 59 12.89 10.67 10.25
CA GLY A 59 11.61 11.38 10.41
C GLY A 59 10.48 10.74 9.60
N MET A 60 9.34 10.52 10.27
CA MET A 60 8.11 10.01 9.63
C MET A 60 7.57 10.91 8.53
N GLU A 61 7.98 12.18 8.51
CA GLU A 61 7.63 13.18 7.50
C GLU A 61 8.11 12.78 6.10
N LYS A 62 9.36 12.32 5.97
CA LYS A 62 9.90 11.90 4.67
C LYS A 62 9.09 10.77 4.05
N ARG A 63 8.63 9.83 4.87
CA ARG A 63 7.72 8.75 4.43
C ARG A 63 6.38 9.30 3.96
N GLN A 64 5.82 10.30 4.63
CA GLN A 64 4.56 10.90 4.17
C GLN A 64 4.75 11.63 2.83
N THR A 65 5.89 12.31 2.63
CA THR A 65 6.23 12.93 1.34
C THR A 65 6.36 11.90 0.23
N GLU A 66 7.09 10.81 0.46
CA GLU A 66 7.26 9.72 -0.53
C GLU A 66 5.92 9.09 -0.93
N LEU A 67 5.04 8.83 0.05
CA LEU A 67 3.71 8.32 -0.24
C LEU A 67 2.84 9.32 -0.99
N ALA A 68 2.91 10.62 -0.63
CA ALA A 68 2.19 11.67 -1.32
C ALA A 68 2.65 11.80 -2.78
N SER A 69 3.96 11.68 -3.06
CA SER A 69 4.49 11.66 -4.43
C SER A 69 3.95 10.47 -5.23
N LEU A 70 3.96 9.26 -4.66
CA LEU A 70 3.38 8.08 -5.32
C LEU A 70 1.88 8.30 -5.64
N GLU A 71 1.14 8.89 -4.71
CA GLU A 71 -0.29 9.19 -4.90
C GLU A 71 -0.53 10.26 -5.97
N GLN A 72 0.33 11.28 -6.02
CA GLN A 72 0.27 12.32 -7.04
C GLN A 72 0.64 11.82 -8.43
N GLU A 73 1.61 10.92 -8.54
CA GLU A 73 2.10 10.40 -9.83
C GLU A 73 1.22 9.29 -10.42
N SER A 74 0.33 8.70 -9.63
CA SER A 74 -0.51 7.57 -10.06
C SER A 74 -1.93 8.00 -10.42
N ALA A 75 -2.53 7.35 -11.42
CA ALA A 75 -3.94 7.57 -11.78
C ALA A 75 -4.88 6.57 -11.10
N ASN A 76 -4.44 5.32 -10.93
CA ASN A 76 -5.23 4.24 -10.32
C ASN A 76 -4.52 3.71 -9.09
N LEU A 77 -5.21 3.70 -7.95
CA LEU A 77 -4.63 3.28 -6.69
C LEU A 77 -5.50 2.21 -6.03
N ARG A 78 -4.91 1.05 -5.80
CA ARG A 78 -5.61 -0.14 -5.29
C ARG A 78 -5.03 -0.52 -3.94
N TYR A 79 -5.80 -0.33 -2.87
CA TYR A 79 -5.39 -0.60 -1.49
C TYR A 79 -6.11 -1.84 -0.98
N PHE A 80 -5.36 -2.88 -0.63
CA PHE A 80 -5.88 -4.02 0.10
C PHE A 80 -5.52 -3.90 1.58
N LEU A 81 -6.56 -3.88 2.44
CA LEU A 81 -6.46 -3.60 3.86
C LEU A 81 -7.01 -4.81 4.65
N PRO A 82 -6.16 -5.75 5.09
CA PRO A 82 -6.61 -6.99 5.71
C PRO A 82 -6.89 -6.91 7.21
N SER A 83 -6.32 -5.93 7.92
CA SER A 83 -6.36 -5.89 9.38
C SER A 83 -6.58 -4.51 9.98
N MET A 84 -6.28 -3.43 9.25
CA MET A 84 -6.45 -2.05 9.72
C MET A 84 -6.65 -1.10 8.54
N MET A 85 -7.40 -0.03 8.78
CA MET A 85 -7.63 1.03 7.79
C MET A 85 -6.34 1.84 7.49
N THR A 86 -6.25 2.38 6.28
CA THR A 86 -5.22 3.36 5.92
C THR A 86 -5.53 4.75 6.48
N GLY A 87 -4.49 5.54 6.71
CA GLY A 87 -4.63 6.94 7.14
C GLY A 87 -5.38 7.83 6.15
N LEU A 88 -5.55 7.44 4.88
CA LEU A 88 -6.39 8.18 3.93
C LEU A 88 -7.88 8.14 4.33
N LEU A 89 -8.33 6.98 4.82
CA LEU A 89 -9.74 6.76 5.19
C LEU A 89 -10.04 7.12 6.64
N ALA A 90 -9.00 7.30 7.45
CA ALA A 90 -9.11 7.46 8.90
C ALA A 90 -9.59 8.87 9.32
N THR A 91 -10.30 8.95 10.45
CA THR A 91 -10.62 10.19 11.17
C THR A 91 -9.38 10.73 11.89
N PRO A 92 -9.34 12.02 12.27
CA PRO A 92 -8.25 12.57 13.07
C PRO A 92 -7.99 11.76 14.36
N GLU A 93 -9.05 11.35 15.05
CA GLU A 93 -8.99 10.58 16.30
C GLU A 93 -8.34 9.21 16.07
N TYR A 94 -8.76 8.50 15.01
CA TYR A 94 -8.16 7.21 14.64
C TYR A 94 -6.69 7.35 14.24
N ILE A 95 -6.35 8.39 13.47
CA ILE A 95 -4.95 8.68 13.09
C ILE A 95 -4.09 8.91 14.34
N ARG A 96 -4.53 9.76 15.28
CA ARG A 96 -3.81 10.02 16.53
C ARG A 96 -3.60 8.73 17.32
N ALA A 97 -4.64 7.91 17.48
CA ALA A 97 -4.56 6.65 18.21
C ALA A 97 -3.60 5.64 17.55
N SER A 98 -3.59 5.56 16.22
CA SER A 98 -2.68 4.68 15.45
C SER A 98 -1.20 5.02 15.62
N LEU A 99 -0.89 6.24 16.10
CA LEU A 99 0.48 6.71 16.30
C LEU A 99 0.90 6.69 17.77
N SER A 100 0.02 6.30 18.70
CA SER A 100 0.27 6.31 20.15
C SER A 100 1.50 5.51 20.60
N HIS A 101 1.83 4.44 19.86
CA HIS A 101 3.01 3.62 20.10
C HIS A 101 4.31 4.16 19.45
N THR A 102 4.27 5.31 18.79
CA THR A 102 5.43 5.90 18.10
C THR A 102 6.17 6.82 19.06
N PRO A 103 7.51 6.70 19.20
CA PRO A 103 8.28 7.62 20.03
C PRO A 103 8.21 9.06 19.53
N GLY A 104 8.12 10.02 20.46
CA GLY A 104 8.11 11.46 20.16
C GLY A 104 6.71 12.06 20.00
N ASP A 105 6.64 13.34 19.63
CA ASP A 105 5.37 14.04 19.39
C ASP A 105 4.79 13.68 18.01
N PRO A 106 3.60 13.03 17.94
CA PRO A 106 3.00 12.63 16.68
C PRO A 106 2.31 13.78 15.94
N SER A 107 2.16 14.97 16.54
CA SER A 107 1.29 16.05 16.02
C SER A 107 1.59 16.44 14.57
N ARG A 108 2.86 16.57 14.20
CA ARG A 108 3.26 16.86 12.81
C ARG A 108 2.94 15.71 11.84
N THR A 109 3.11 14.47 12.29
CA THR A 109 2.79 13.29 11.47
C THR A 109 1.28 13.18 11.26
N VAL A 110 0.48 13.50 12.29
CA VAL A 110 -0.98 13.58 12.21
C VAL A 110 -1.39 14.64 11.18
N ALA A 111 -0.85 15.86 11.28
CA ALA A 111 -1.15 16.94 10.34
C ALA A 111 -0.86 16.54 8.88
N ARG A 112 0.33 16.01 8.60
CA ARG A 112 0.69 15.53 7.25
C ARG A 112 -0.22 14.42 6.74
N LYS A 113 -0.62 13.48 7.60
CA LYS A 113 -1.56 12.41 7.22
C LYS A 113 -2.92 12.98 6.83
N LEU A 114 -3.39 14.00 7.55
CA LEU A 114 -4.66 14.68 7.27
C LEU A 114 -4.57 15.51 5.98
N GLU A 115 -3.50 16.28 5.79
CA GLU A 115 -3.26 17.04 4.55
C GLU A 115 -3.27 16.12 3.32
N ARG A 116 -2.67 14.94 3.44
CA ARG A 116 -2.61 13.95 2.36
C ARG A 116 -3.98 13.40 1.96
N GLN A 117 -5.01 13.51 2.79
CA GLN A 117 -6.37 13.07 2.45
C GLN A 117 -7.01 13.91 1.35
N ALA A 118 -6.50 15.11 1.07
CA ALA A 118 -7.01 15.97 0.00
C ALA A 118 -6.98 15.26 -1.38
N VAL A 119 -6.05 14.33 -1.59
CA VAL A 119 -5.93 13.56 -2.84
C VAL A 119 -7.16 12.70 -3.14
N LEU A 120 -7.96 12.33 -2.14
CA LEU A 120 -9.20 11.57 -2.35
C LEU A 120 -10.24 12.36 -3.14
N TYR A 121 -10.16 13.68 -3.15
CA TYR A 121 -11.08 14.56 -3.88
C TYR A 121 -10.57 14.93 -5.28
N ASP A 122 -9.39 14.45 -5.68
CA ASP A 122 -8.87 14.60 -7.04
C ASP A 122 -9.57 13.60 -7.97
N THR A 123 -10.50 14.12 -8.76
CA THR A 123 -11.32 13.30 -9.70
C THR A 123 -10.54 12.82 -10.92
N SER A 124 -9.30 13.27 -11.12
CA SER A 124 -8.40 12.67 -12.12
C SER A 124 -7.84 11.31 -11.69
N LYS A 125 -8.05 10.92 -10.43
CA LYS A 125 -7.54 9.70 -9.81
C LYS A 125 -8.67 8.77 -9.41
N ALA A 126 -8.51 7.48 -9.65
CA ALA A 126 -9.40 6.43 -9.21
C ALA A 126 -8.79 5.66 -8.04
N PHE A 127 -9.55 5.53 -6.96
CA PHE A 127 -9.15 4.75 -5.79
C PHE A 127 -10.07 3.53 -5.64
N THR A 128 -9.48 2.35 -5.45
CA THR A 128 -10.19 1.16 -4.99
C THR A 128 -9.61 0.73 -3.65
N PHE A 129 -10.43 0.73 -2.61
CA PHE A 129 -10.10 0.22 -1.29
C PHE A 129 -10.87 -1.08 -1.07
N VAL A 130 -10.17 -2.18 -0.85
CA VAL A 130 -10.77 -3.45 -0.43
C VAL A 130 -10.36 -3.71 1.01
N LEU A 131 -11.33 -3.64 1.91
CA LEU A 131 -11.16 -3.89 3.33
C LEU A 131 -11.73 -5.27 3.67
N THR A 132 -11.08 -6.02 4.55
CA THR A 132 -11.79 -7.08 5.26
C THR A 132 -12.70 -6.46 6.32
N GLU A 133 -13.72 -7.20 6.75
CA GLU A 133 -14.51 -6.83 7.93
C GLU A 133 -13.61 -6.52 9.13
N GLN A 134 -12.55 -7.33 9.33
CA GLN A 134 -11.59 -7.09 10.40
C GLN A 134 -10.92 -5.71 10.27
N ALA A 135 -10.53 -5.28 9.08
CA ALA A 135 -9.91 -3.98 8.89
C ALA A 135 -10.87 -2.81 9.18
N ALA A 136 -12.13 -2.92 8.77
CA ALA A 136 -13.15 -1.90 9.04
C ALA A 136 -13.49 -1.82 10.54
N ARG A 137 -13.41 -2.94 11.26
CA ARG A 137 -13.82 -3.05 12.67
C ARG A 137 -12.66 -3.02 13.67
N TRP A 138 -11.40 -2.97 13.21
CA TRP A 138 -10.25 -3.01 14.11
C TRP A 138 -10.20 -1.76 15.00
N ALA A 139 -10.53 -1.93 16.28
CA ALA A 139 -10.67 -0.87 17.24
C ALA A 139 -9.32 -0.48 17.85
N ILE A 140 -8.91 0.77 17.60
CA ILE A 140 -7.82 1.46 18.32
C ILE A 140 -8.29 2.73 19.02
N VAL A 141 -9.58 3.05 18.88
CA VAL A 141 -10.26 4.15 19.55
C VAL A 141 -11.50 3.60 20.27
N PRO A 142 -12.08 4.31 21.25
CA PRO A 142 -13.31 3.90 21.92
C PRO A 142 -14.47 3.67 20.95
N SER A 143 -15.46 2.87 21.38
CA SER A 143 -16.59 2.43 20.54
C SER A 143 -17.31 3.58 19.82
N SER A 144 -17.64 4.66 20.53
CA SER A 144 -18.29 5.83 19.92
C SER A 144 -17.45 6.49 18.82
N ALA A 145 -16.12 6.54 18.98
CA ALA A 145 -15.21 7.04 17.95
C ALA A 145 -15.03 6.06 16.79
N MET A 146 -15.16 4.74 17.03
CA MET A 146 -15.22 3.74 15.97
C MET A 146 -16.49 3.87 15.13
N ALA A 147 -17.64 4.19 15.74
CA ALA A 147 -18.86 4.47 14.98
C ALA A 147 -18.64 5.63 13.99
N VAL A 148 -18.06 6.73 14.46
CA VAL A 148 -17.71 7.89 13.60
C VAL A 148 -16.69 7.52 12.51
N GLN A 149 -15.72 6.66 12.82
CA GLN A 149 -14.76 6.17 11.84
C GLN A 149 -15.44 5.34 10.74
N ILE A 150 -16.40 4.48 11.09
CA ILE A 150 -17.12 3.66 10.11
C ILE A 150 -18.11 4.51 9.31
N ASP A 151 -18.79 5.48 9.94
CA ASP A 151 -19.65 6.46 9.25
C ASP A 151 -18.86 7.26 8.19
N ARG A 152 -17.59 7.56 8.46
CA ARG A 152 -16.69 8.18 7.48
C ARG A 152 -16.45 7.29 6.26
N LEU A 153 -16.33 5.97 6.42
CA LEU A 153 -16.23 5.04 5.27
C LEU A 153 -17.49 5.10 4.40
N VAL A 154 -18.67 5.09 5.02
CA VAL A 154 -19.95 5.25 4.31
C VAL A 154 -19.94 6.56 3.53
N SER A 155 -19.53 7.66 4.16
CA SER A 155 -19.50 8.99 3.54
C SER A 155 -18.54 9.04 2.34
N LEU A 156 -17.33 8.49 2.47
CA LEU A 156 -16.34 8.43 1.38
C LEU A 156 -16.78 7.51 0.24
N SER A 157 -17.58 6.47 0.51
CA SER A 157 -18.10 5.54 -0.51
C SER A 157 -19.07 6.19 -1.50
N HIS A 158 -19.52 7.42 -1.24
CA HIS A 158 -20.35 8.20 -2.15
C HIS A 158 -19.55 9.05 -3.15
N LEU A 159 -18.22 9.18 -2.97
CA LEU A 159 -17.40 9.91 -3.93
C LEU A 159 -17.25 9.09 -5.22
N PRO A 160 -17.47 9.68 -6.41
CA PRO A 160 -17.54 8.94 -7.67
C PRO A 160 -16.21 8.29 -8.08
N ASN A 161 -15.10 8.81 -7.56
CA ASN A 161 -13.76 8.33 -7.84
C ASN A 161 -13.23 7.34 -6.78
N LEU A 162 -14.02 7.04 -5.74
CA LEU A 162 -13.67 6.09 -4.68
C LEU A 162 -14.59 4.86 -4.70
N HIS A 163 -13.98 3.70 -4.87
CA HIS A 163 -14.64 2.40 -4.75
C HIS A 163 -14.22 1.78 -3.43
N ILE A 164 -15.12 1.73 -2.45
CA ILE A 164 -14.87 1.11 -1.15
C ILE A 164 -15.63 -0.21 -1.09
N GLY A 165 -14.87 -1.30 -1.08
CA GLY A 165 -15.36 -2.66 -0.95
C GLY A 165 -15.05 -3.24 0.43
N VAL A 166 -15.96 -4.06 0.95
CA VAL A 166 -15.78 -4.79 2.21
C VAL A 166 -15.97 -6.28 1.98
N ILE A 167 -15.06 -7.10 2.51
CA ILE A 167 -15.15 -8.57 2.50
C ILE A 167 -15.68 -9.02 3.87
N PRO A 168 -16.93 -9.51 3.97
CA PRO A 168 -17.50 -9.98 5.22
C PRO A 168 -16.73 -11.16 5.81
N ALA A 169 -16.75 -11.30 7.14
CA ALA A 169 -16.23 -12.50 7.79
C ALA A 169 -16.99 -13.75 7.33
N GLY A 170 -16.28 -14.88 7.22
CA GLY A 170 -16.85 -16.14 6.74
C GLY A 170 -16.85 -16.32 5.22
N THR A 171 -16.45 -15.31 4.46
CA THR A 171 -16.25 -15.43 3.00
C THR A 171 -15.16 -16.46 2.69
N VAL A 172 -15.50 -17.49 1.92
CA VAL A 172 -14.55 -18.54 1.52
C VAL A 172 -13.75 -18.07 0.33
N MET A 173 -12.43 -18.17 0.41
CA MET A 173 -11.51 -17.72 -0.63
C MET A 173 -10.39 -18.73 -0.86
N ALA A 174 -9.88 -18.82 -2.08
CA ALA A 174 -8.79 -19.73 -2.42
C ALA A 174 -7.44 -19.32 -1.78
N ARG A 175 -7.26 -18.02 -1.47
CA ARG A 175 -6.05 -17.47 -0.87
C ARG A 175 -6.41 -16.47 0.22
N GLY A 176 -5.76 -16.57 1.38
CA GLY A 176 -5.97 -15.66 2.50
C GLY A 176 -5.12 -14.39 2.45
N PRO A 177 -5.53 -13.33 3.17
CA PRO A 177 -4.74 -12.11 3.31
C PRO A 177 -3.44 -12.36 4.10
N MET A 178 -2.31 -11.83 3.61
CA MET A 178 -1.03 -11.89 4.34
C MET A 178 -0.62 -10.55 4.93
N ASN A 179 -0.69 -9.48 4.14
CA ASN A 179 -0.19 -8.15 4.51
C ASN A 179 -1.04 -7.07 3.83
N THR A 180 -0.97 -5.85 4.36
CA THR A 180 -1.44 -4.66 3.64
C THR A 180 -0.58 -4.46 2.40
N PHE A 181 -1.22 -4.25 1.25
CA PHE A 181 -0.50 -3.86 0.04
C PHE A 181 -1.26 -2.82 -0.77
N THR A 182 -0.51 -2.04 -1.54
CA THR A 182 -1.04 -1.03 -2.46
C THR A 182 -0.42 -1.21 -3.83
N VAL A 183 -1.24 -1.24 -4.88
CA VAL A 183 -0.78 -1.20 -6.26
C VAL A 183 -1.06 0.18 -6.84
N TYR A 184 -0.04 0.77 -7.45
CA TYR A 184 -0.04 2.07 -8.09
C TYR A 184 0.05 1.86 -9.61
N ASP A 185 -1.04 2.17 -10.30
CA ASP A 185 -1.28 1.84 -11.70
C ASP A 185 -1.01 0.35 -11.99
N ASP A 186 -0.07 0.08 -12.89
CA ASP A 186 0.44 -1.25 -13.26
C ASP A 186 1.98 -1.31 -13.10
N ARG A 187 2.56 -0.38 -12.34
CA ARG A 187 4.02 -0.13 -12.35
C ARG A 187 4.71 -0.40 -11.03
N LEU A 188 3.98 -0.29 -9.93
CA LEU A 188 4.57 -0.33 -8.59
C LEU A 188 3.59 -0.95 -7.61
N ALA A 189 4.07 -1.91 -6.83
CA ALA A 189 3.32 -2.48 -5.72
C ALA A 189 4.12 -2.33 -4.45
N THR A 190 3.46 -2.03 -3.34
CA THR A 190 4.12 -1.96 -2.05
C THR A 190 3.41 -2.73 -0.99
N VAL A 191 4.18 -3.34 -0.10
CA VAL A 191 3.68 -4.23 0.94
C VAL A 191 4.20 -3.76 2.26
N GLU A 192 3.30 -3.53 3.21
CA GLU A 192 3.65 -3.06 4.54
C GLU A 192 3.58 -4.19 5.56
N ASN A 193 4.55 -4.20 6.49
CA ASN A 193 4.52 -5.06 7.67
C ASN A 193 4.96 -4.26 8.90
N PHE A 194 5.10 -4.93 10.05
CA PHE A 194 5.47 -4.25 11.29
C PHE A 194 6.87 -3.62 11.28
N THR A 195 7.80 -4.16 10.49
CA THR A 195 9.21 -3.78 10.48
C THR A 195 9.58 -2.85 9.32
N GLY A 196 8.71 -2.67 8.33
CA GLY A 196 9.01 -1.84 7.17
C GLY A 196 8.02 -1.99 6.02
N ARG A 197 8.50 -1.66 4.83
CA ARG A 197 7.76 -1.77 3.58
C ARG A 197 8.67 -2.35 2.51
N MET A 198 8.14 -3.26 1.70
CA MET A 198 8.77 -3.70 0.46
C MET A 198 8.18 -2.92 -0.71
N VAL A 199 9.04 -2.52 -1.65
CA VAL A 199 8.63 -1.88 -2.91
C VAL A 199 9.02 -2.77 -4.07
N PHE A 200 8.01 -3.17 -4.85
CA PHE A 200 8.13 -4.00 -6.04
C PHE A 200 7.90 -3.15 -7.28
N ARG A 201 8.81 -3.28 -8.24
CA ARG A 201 8.76 -2.59 -9.55
C ARG A 201 8.95 -3.55 -10.73
N ASP A 202 9.23 -4.83 -10.47
CA ASP A 202 9.25 -5.85 -11.52
C ASP A 202 7.81 -6.06 -12.02
N PRO A 203 7.54 -5.95 -13.33
CA PRO A 203 6.19 -6.09 -13.88
C PRO A 203 5.51 -7.41 -13.49
N ARG A 204 6.26 -8.50 -13.25
CA ARG A 204 5.69 -9.78 -12.82
C ARG A 204 5.17 -9.74 -11.40
N ASP A 205 5.94 -9.16 -10.48
CA ASP A 205 5.53 -9.02 -9.09
C ASP A 205 4.30 -8.09 -9.01
N VAL A 206 4.31 -6.99 -9.78
CA VAL A 206 3.18 -6.07 -9.84
C VAL A 206 1.94 -6.76 -10.43
N SER A 207 2.11 -7.56 -11.50
CA SER A 207 1.01 -8.34 -12.10
C SER A 207 0.44 -9.38 -11.13
N GLU A 208 1.27 -10.04 -10.33
CA GLU A 208 0.83 -10.96 -9.27
C GLU A 208 0.01 -10.22 -8.21
N TYR A 209 0.46 -9.05 -7.75
CA TYR A 209 -0.32 -8.24 -6.81
C TYR A 209 -1.64 -7.74 -7.39
N LEU A 210 -1.69 -7.40 -8.69
CA LEU A 210 -2.94 -7.07 -9.38
C LEU A 210 -3.89 -8.27 -9.42
N ALA A 211 -3.39 -9.46 -9.78
CA ALA A 211 -4.20 -10.68 -9.81
C ALA A 211 -4.76 -11.04 -8.43
N VAL A 212 -3.93 -10.93 -7.39
CA VAL A 212 -4.36 -11.11 -6.00
C VAL A 212 -5.39 -10.07 -5.59
N PHE A 213 -5.19 -8.80 -5.95
CA PHE A 213 -6.15 -7.74 -5.67
C PHE A 213 -7.49 -8.01 -6.32
N THR A 214 -7.52 -8.35 -7.61
CA THR A 214 -8.74 -8.67 -8.35
C THR A 214 -9.46 -9.87 -7.74
N SER A 215 -8.73 -10.88 -7.26
CA SER A 215 -9.34 -12.00 -6.52
C SER A 215 -10.03 -11.55 -5.24
N PHE A 216 -9.42 -10.64 -4.45
CA PHE A 216 -10.07 -10.05 -3.28
C PHE A 216 -11.25 -9.17 -3.63
N GLU A 217 -11.12 -8.34 -4.65
CA GLU A 217 -12.16 -7.45 -5.15
C GLU A 217 -13.42 -8.21 -5.59
N GLN A 218 -13.26 -9.36 -6.26
CA GLN A 218 -14.38 -10.22 -6.67
C GLN A 218 -15.22 -10.75 -5.50
N HIS A 219 -14.66 -10.81 -4.29
CA HIS A 219 -15.33 -11.30 -3.08
C HIS A 219 -15.77 -10.16 -2.15
N ALA A 220 -15.54 -8.91 -2.54
CA ALA A 220 -15.93 -7.75 -1.75
C ALA A 220 -17.33 -7.26 -2.16
N CYS A 221 -18.15 -6.93 -1.16
CA CYS A 221 -19.38 -6.18 -1.35
C CYS A 221 -19.03 -4.71 -1.63
N PHE A 222 -19.67 -4.08 -2.61
CA PHE A 222 -19.50 -2.67 -2.97
C PHE A 222 -20.85 -1.93 -2.93
N GLY A 223 -20.82 -0.60 -3.09
CA GLY A 223 -22.03 0.21 -3.25
C GLY A 223 -22.98 0.10 -2.05
N ASP A 224 -24.28 -0.11 -2.32
CA ASP A 224 -25.31 -0.15 -1.28
C ASP A 224 -25.15 -1.32 -0.32
N GLU A 225 -24.63 -2.47 -0.79
CA GLU A 225 -24.38 -3.62 0.07
C GLU A 225 -23.26 -3.33 1.07
N ALA A 226 -22.14 -2.75 0.60
CA ALA A 226 -21.06 -2.29 1.47
C ALA A 226 -21.55 -1.26 2.49
N ARG A 227 -22.33 -0.26 2.03
CA ARG A 227 -22.90 0.77 2.91
C ARG A 227 -23.82 0.17 3.96
N THR A 228 -24.60 -0.85 3.61
CA THR A 228 -25.50 -1.54 4.54
C THR A 228 -24.71 -2.22 5.65
N LEU A 229 -23.67 -2.99 5.30
CA LEU A 229 -22.79 -3.65 6.27
C LEU A 229 -22.06 -2.63 7.16
N LEU A 230 -21.49 -1.58 6.56
CA LEU A 230 -20.80 -0.52 7.30
C LEU A 230 -21.75 0.18 8.29
N ASN A 231 -22.97 0.52 7.87
CA ASN A 231 -23.98 1.13 8.76
C ASN A 231 -24.36 0.19 9.91
N GLN A 232 -24.51 -1.11 9.65
CA GLN A 232 -24.76 -2.11 10.71
C GLN A 232 -23.61 -2.15 11.72
N TRP A 233 -22.36 -2.17 11.26
CA TRP A 233 -21.19 -2.17 12.14
C TRP A 233 -21.05 -0.85 12.91
N ALA A 234 -21.32 0.30 12.30
CA ALA A 234 -21.33 1.59 12.98
C ALA A 234 -22.39 1.64 14.08
N ASN A 235 -23.60 1.14 13.80
CA ASN A 235 -24.69 1.06 14.79
C ASN A 235 -24.33 0.15 15.97
N ALA A 236 -23.65 -0.97 15.73
CA ALA A 236 -23.20 -1.86 16.80
C ALA A 236 -22.14 -1.23 17.73
N CYS A 237 -21.52 -0.13 17.32
CA CYS A 237 -20.55 0.62 18.12
C CYS A 237 -21.18 1.77 18.94
N ARG A 238 -22.44 2.15 18.67
CA ARG A 238 -23.16 3.23 19.36
C ARG A 238 -23.80 2.72 20.64
#